data_AF-A0A3N5RUG3-F1
#
_entry.id   AF-A0A3N5RUG3-F1
#
_cell.length_a   1.000
_cell.length_b   1.000
_cell.length_c   1.000
_cell.angle_alpha   90.00
_cell.angle_beta   90.00
_cell.angle_gamma   90.00
#
_symmetry.space_group_name_H-M   'P 1'
#
loop_
_entity.id
_entity.type
_entity.pdbx_description
1 polymer ?
#
loop_
_entity_poly.entity_id
_entity_poly.type
_entity_poly.pdbx_seq_one_letter_code
_entity_poly.pdbx_strand_id
1 'polypeptide(L)'
;MLRYLWFELRMRQMSVPVLVQIIGAPIACSDGLKDSWREVASWAAGQLKTHFGAEVNVQYYDLFDAGCPPIPPGAQLPLVLVNSTVLSNGGKISVPLIRKQVDALRAGVSK
;
A
#
# COMPACT_ATOMS: atom_id res chain seq x y z
N MET A 1 2.09 -38.30 -9.98
CA MET A 1 1.64 -37.83 -8.66
C MET A 1 2.52 -36.73 -8.05
N LEU A 2 3.81 -36.59 -8.43
CA LEU A 2 4.69 -35.52 -7.93
C LEU A 2 4.46 -34.11 -8.53
N ARG A 3 3.66 -33.95 -9.60
CA ARG A 3 3.37 -32.62 -10.20
C ARG A 3 2.35 -31.79 -9.41
N TYR A 4 1.54 -32.42 -8.57
CA TYR A 4 0.54 -31.72 -7.73
C TYR A 4 1.13 -31.20 -6.41
N LEU A 5 2.17 -31.86 -5.89
CA LEU A 5 2.87 -31.44 -4.67
C LEU A 5 3.58 -30.09 -4.83
N TRP A 6 4.08 -29.76 -6.03
CA TRP A 6 4.66 -28.44 -6.30
C TRP A 6 3.62 -27.30 -6.36
N PHE A 7 2.38 -27.63 -6.73
CA PHE A 7 1.30 -26.64 -6.74
C PHE A 7 0.75 -26.39 -5.32
N GLU A 8 0.71 -27.41 -4.46
CA GLU A 8 0.29 -27.27 -3.06
C GLU A 8 1.37 -26.69 -2.15
N LEU A 9 2.66 -26.97 -2.37
CA LEU A 9 3.76 -26.35 -1.62
C LEU A 9 3.90 -24.85 -1.90
N ARG A 10 3.39 -24.36 -3.03
CA ARG A 10 3.29 -22.92 -3.34
C ARG A 10 2.08 -22.24 -2.68
N MET A 11 1.09 -23.00 -2.20
CA MET A 11 -0.13 -22.49 -1.56
C MET A 11 -0.09 -22.55 -0.02
N ARG A 12 1.03 -22.99 0.59
CA ARG A 12 1.18 -23.13 2.05
C ARG A 12 2.15 -22.15 2.72
N GLN A 13 2.61 -21.12 2.04
CA GLN A 13 3.00 -19.91 2.77
C GLN A 13 1.72 -19.08 2.90
N MET A 14 1.09 -19.07 4.08
CA MET A 14 0.18 -17.98 4.43
C MET A 14 1.03 -16.72 4.59
N SER A 15 1.58 -16.22 3.47
CA SER A 15 2.25 -14.95 3.44
C SER A 15 1.17 -13.91 3.66
N VAL A 16 1.14 -13.34 4.86
CA VAL A 16 0.33 -12.15 5.15
C VAL A 16 0.65 -11.16 4.02
N PRO A 17 -0.37 -10.69 3.27
CA PRO A 17 -0.12 -9.80 2.15
C PRO A 17 0.61 -8.56 2.63
N VAL A 18 1.54 -8.06 1.82
CA VAL A 18 2.23 -6.80 2.14
C VAL A 18 1.20 -5.70 2.17
N LEU A 19 1.04 -5.10 3.35
CA LEU A 19 0.04 -4.08 3.60
C LEU A 19 0.61 -2.73 3.19
N VAL A 20 -0.03 -2.06 2.22
CA VAL A 20 0.28 -0.69 1.82
C VAL A 20 -0.86 0.19 2.32
N GLN A 21 -0.56 1.11 3.24
CA GLN A 21 -1.54 2.05 3.77
C GLN A 21 -1.25 3.43 3.21
N ILE A 22 -2.26 4.06 2.63
CA ILE A 22 -2.18 5.42 2.10
C ILE A 22 -3.13 6.27 2.94
N ILE A 23 -2.58 7.28 3.60
CA ILE A 23 -3.34 8.21 4.42
C ILE A 23 -3.38 9.54 3.68
N GLY A 24 -4.59 10.00 3.41
CA GLY A 24 -4.86 11.31 2.85
C GLY A 24 -5.75 12.13 3.79
N ALA A 25 -6.13 13.32 3.37
CA ALA A 25 -7.18 14.13 3.95
C ALA A 25 -7.90 14.85 2.81
N PRO A 26 -9.13 15.32 3.01
CA PRO A 26 -9.82 16.12 2.03
C PRO A 26 -9.08 17.45 1.87
N ILE A 27 -8.61 17.77 0.66
CA ILE A 27 -8.00 19.06 0.40
C ILE A 27 -9.10 20.01 -0.07
N ALA A 28 -9.40 21.03 0.74
CA ALA A 28 -10.11 22.20 0.27
C ALA A 28 -9.17 23.00 -0.63
N CYS A 29 -9.47 23.08 -1.92
CA CYS A 29 -8.79 23.97 -2.87
C CYS A 29 -9.74 25.12 -3.27
N SER A 30 -9.21 26.12 -3.97
CA SER A 30 -9.99 27.27 -4.46
C SER A 30 -11.18 26.88 -5.35
N ASP A 31 -11.15 25.68 -5.95
CA ASP A 31 -12.20 25.13 -6.79
C ASP A 31 -13.17 24.19 -6.03
N GLY A 32 -13.05 24.09 -4.70
CA GLY A 32 -13.83 23.18 -3.86
C GLY A 32 -13.01 22.04 -3.24
N LEU A 33 -13.68 21.08 -2.60
CA LEU A 33 -13.04 19.89 -2.03
C LEU A 33 -12.65 18.94 -3.17
N LYS A 34 -11.35 18.76 -3.44
CA LYS A 34 -10.90 17.77 -4.42
C LYS A 34 -10.47 16.50 -3.70
N ASP A 35 -11.22 15.42 -3.87
CA ASP A 35 -10.91 14.08 -3.35
C ASP A 35 -9.79 13.39 -4.16
N SER A 36 -8.80 14.18 -4.58
CA SER A 36 -7.76 13.80 -5.54
C SER A 36 -6.84 12.69 -5.02
N TRP A 37 -6.63 12.62 -3.70
CA TRP A 37 -5.81 11.56 -3.11
C TRP A 37 -6.52 10.22 -3.07
N ARG A 38 -7.84 10.19 -2.86
CA ARG A 38 -8.63 8.95 -2.92
C ARG A 38 -8.59 8.36 -4.33
N GLU A 39 -8.78 9.20 -5.34
CA GLU A 39 -8.69 8.77 -6.75
C GLU A 39 -7.29 8.24 -7.09
N VAL A 40 -6.24 8.98 -6.72
CA VAL A 40 -4.85 8.55 -6.96
C VAL A 40 -4.50 7.28 -6.18
N ALA A 41 -4.98 7.13 -4.94
CA ALA A 41 -4.80 5.93 -4.14
C ALA A 41 -5.51 4.73 -4.76
N SER A 42 -6.74 4.92 -5.25
CA SER A 42 -7.50 3.88 -5.97
C SER A 42 -6.79 3.46 -7.27
N TRP A 43 -6.28 4.42 -8.05
CA TRP A 43 -5.47 4.14 -9.22
C TRP A 43 -4.19 3.37 -8.87
N ALA A 44 -3.46 3.80 -7.83
CA ALA A 44 -2.26 3.13 -7.35
C ALA A 44 -2.55 1.69 -6.88
N ALA A 45 -3.67 1.49 -6.16
CA ALA A 45 -4.13 0.17 -5.74
C ALA A 45 -4.40 -0.73 -6.95
N GLY A 46 -5.04 -0.21 -8.00
CA GLY A 46 -5.22 -0.93 -9.27
C GLY A 46 -3.90 -1.38 -9.88
N GLN A 47 -2.92 -0.47 -9.99
CA GLN A 47 -1.60 -0.79 -10.55
C GLN A 47 -0.87 -1.87 -9.73
N LEU A 48 -0.88 -1.75 -8.40
CA LEU A 48 -0.24 -2.71 -7.51
C LEU A 48 -0.92 -4.07 -7.55
N LYS A 49 -2.25 -4.11 -7.59
CA LYS A 49 -3.03 -5.35 -7.74
C LYS A 49 -2.78 -6.03 -9.08
N THR A 50 -2.66 -5.28 -10.18
CA THR A 50 -2.29 -5.86 -11.48
C THR A 50 -0.90 -6.50 -11.45
N HIS A 51 0.04 -5.94 -10.69
CA HIS A 51 1.41 -6.43 -10.67
C HIS A 51 1.65 -7.56 -9.66
N PHE A 52 1.07 -7.47 -8.46
CA PHE A 52 1.32 -8.37 -7.33
C PHE A 52 0.14 -9.27 -6.97
N GLY A 53 -1.03 -9.06 -7.58
CA GLY A 53 -2.23 -9.86 -7.29
C GLY A 53 -2.64 -9.79 -5.83
N ALA A 54 -2.84 -10.95 -5.21
CA ALA A 54 -3.24 -11.07 -3.80
C ALA A 54 -2.09 -10.91 -2.80
N GLU A 55 -0.84 -10.78 -3.26
CA GLU A 55 0.33 -10.62 -2.38
C GLU A 55 0.44 -9.22 -1.76
N VAL A 56 -0.32 -8.24 -2.26
CA VAL A 56 -0.36 -6.87 -1.76
C VAL A 56 -1.80 -6.49 -1.44
N ASN A 57 -1.99 -5.89 -0.26
CA ASN A 57 -3.25 -5.30 0.15
C ASN A 57 -3.07 -3.79 0.28
N VAL A 58 -3.85 -2.99 -0.47
CA VAL A 58 -3.77 -1.53 -0.41
C VAL A 58 -4.99 -0.98 0.30
N GLN A 59 -4.77 -0.19 1.35
CA GLN A 59 -5.83 0.43 2.14
C GLN A 59 -5.66 1.95 2.11
N TYR A 60 -6.76 2.65 1.81
CA TYR A 60 -6.81 4.10 1.91
C TYR A 60 -7.53 4.50 3.19
N TYR A 61 -6.99 5.51 3.87
CA TYR A 61 -7.59 6.11 5.06
C TYR A 61 -7.69 7.61 4.85
N ASP A 62 -8.84 8.18 5.21
CA ASP A 62 -8.89 9.60 5.51
C ASP A 62 -8.27 9.88 6.88
N LEU A 63 -7.56 10.99 7.01
CA LEU A 63 -6.93 11.44 8.25
C LEU A 63 -7.94 11.50 9.39
N PHE A 64 -9.19 11.84 9.07
CA PHE A 64 -10.25 12.02 10.05
C PHE A 64 -11.10 10.75 10.26
N ASP A 65 -10.80 9.64 9.59
CA ASP A 65 -11.52 8.37 9.76
C ASP A 65 -11.18 7.73 11.12
N ALA A 66 -12.18 7.16 11.80
CA ALA A 66 -12.01 6.47 13.07
C ALA A 66 -11.07 5.24 13.02
N GLY A 67 -10.85 4.68 11.82
CA GLY A 67 -9.95 3.56 11.57
C GLY A 67 -8.55 3.96 11.11
N CYS A 68 -8.24 5.27 11.05
CA CYS A 68 -6.94 5.76 10.57
C CYS A 68 -5.82 5.28 11.50
N PRO A 69 -4.74 4.67 10.95
CA PRO A 69 -3.64 4.18 11.78
C PRO A 69 -2.86 5.34 12.41
N PRO A 70 -2.08 5.09 13.49
CA PRO A 70 -1.28 6.12 14.15
C PRO A 70 -0.33 6.84 13.18
N ILE A 71 -0.36 8.16 13.22
CA ILE A 71 0.44 9.02 12.35
C ILE A 71 1.66 9.53 13.11
N PRO A 72 2.88 9.43 12.54
CA PRO A 72 4.07 9.95 13.20
C PRO A 72 4.01 11.48 13.35
N PRO A 73 4.63 12.04 14.39
CA PRO A 73 4.66 13.49 14.59
C PRO A 73 5.35 14.18 13.41
N GLY A 74 4.78 15.28 12.93
CA GLY A 74 5.30 16.02 11.78
C GLY A 74 5.05 15.35 10.42
N ALA A 75 4.13 14.38 10.34
CA ALA A 75 3.73 13.80 9.07
C ALA A 75 3.11 14.86 8.13
N GLN A 76 3.45 14.75 6.86
CA GLN A 76 2.90 15.48 5.74
C GLN A 76 2.09 14.52 4.87
N LEU A 77 0.97 15.00 4.34
CA LEU A 77 0.11 14.21 3.49
C LEU A 77 0.44 14.39 1.99
N PRO A 78 0.22 13.37 1.15
CA PRO A 78 -0.20 12.03 1.51
C PRO A 78 0.92 11.24 2.21
N LEU A 79 0.57 10.44 3.21
CA LEU A 79 1.49 9.55 3.92
C LEU A 79 1.31 8.13 3.38
N VAL A 80 2.41 7.46 3.03
CA VAL A 80 2.40 6.07 2.53
C VAL A 80 3.21 5.20 3.47
N LEU A 81 2.59 4.15 3.99
CA LEU A 81 3.22 3.14 4.83
C LEU A 81 3.22 1.79 4.11
N VAL A 82 4.28 1.01 4.31
CA VAL A 82 4.35 -0.40 3.90
C VAL A 82 4.65 -1.24 5.14
N ASN A 83 3.75 -2.14 5.51
CA ASN A 83 3.78 -2.89 6.78
C ASN A 83 4.02 -1.97 7.99
N SER A 84 3.24 -0.89 8.11
CA SER A 84 3.38 0.15 9.15
C SER A 84 4.69 0.96 9.15
N THR A 85 5.59 0.73 8.19
CA THR A 85 6.83 1.52 8.04
C THR A 85 6.61 2.64 7.04
N VAL A 86 6.97 3.88 7.41
CA VAL A 86 6.83 5.04 6.52
C VAL A 86 7.72 4.87 5.30
N LEU A 87 7.11 4.86 4.12
CA LEU A 87 7.79 4.82 2.83
C LEU A 87 7.88 6.22 2.21
N SER A 88 6.82 7.03 2.33
CA SER A 88 6.76 8.40 1.82
C SER A 88 5.99 9.27 2.79
N ASN A 89 6.50 10.47 3.06
CA ASN A 89 5.91 11.44 3.97
C ASN A 89 5.70 12.77 3.23
N GLY A 90 4.50 12.97 2.69
CA GLY A 90 4.17 14.12 1.83
C GLY A 90 4.46 13.89 0.35
N GLY A 91 4.09 14.88 -0.47
CA GLY A 91 4.36 14.88 -1.91
C GLY A 91 3.39 14.02 -2.74
N LYS A 92 3.90 12.98 -3.41
CA LYS A 92 3.13 12.16 -4.37
C LYS A 92 3.12 10.69 -3.99
N ILE A 93 1.98 10.03 -4.16
CA ILE A 93 1.87 8.57 -4.10
C ILE A 93 2.66 7.97 -5.28
N SER A 94 3.82 7.38 -4.99
CA SER A 94 4.74 6.85 -6.01
C SER A 94 4.62 5.34 -6.14
N VAL A 95 3.87 4.87 -7.14
CA VAL A 95 3.75 3.44 -7.46
C VAL A 95 5.12 2.77 -7.71
N PRO A 96 6.07 3.37 -8.46
CA PRO A 96 7.39 2.76 -8.65
C PRO A 96 8.15 2.54 -7.34
N LEU A 97 8.06 3.49 -6.39
CA LEU A 97 8.70 3.38 -5.08
C LEU A 97 8.06 2.27 -4.24
N ILE A 98 6.73 2.21 -4.22
CA ILE A 98 5.98 1.16 -3.51
C ILE A 98 6.36 -0.22 -4.07
N ARG A 99 6.40 -0.38 -5.40
CA ARG A 99 6.80 -1.63 -6.05
C ARG A 99 8.20 -2.07 -5.62
N LYS A 100 9.17 -1.17 -5.67
CA LYS A 100 10.56 -1.45 -5.25
C LYS A 100 10.60 -1.93 -3.80
N GLN A 101 9.84 -1.30 -2.90
CA GLN A 101 9.79 -1.70 -1.49
C GLN A 101 9.14 -3.07 -1.30
N VAL A 102 8.03 -3.35 -1.99
CA VAL A 102 7.36 -4.65 -1.96
C VAL A 102 8.29 -5.76 -2.46
N ASP A 103 8.99 -5.52 -3.58
CA ASP A 103 9.96 -6.49 -4.12
C ASP A 103 11.13 -6.74 -3.16
N ALA A 104 11.64 -5.69 -2.50
CA ALA A 104 12.70 -5.84 -1.50
C ALA A 104 12.24 -6.69 -0.29
N LEU A 105 11.01 -6.48 0.18
CA LEU A 105 10.43 -7.30 1.25
C LEU A 105 10.28 -8.76 0.83
N ARG A 106 9.83 -9.01 -0.41
CA ARG A 106 9.70 -10.38 -0.95
C ARG A 106 11.06 -11.08 -1.08
N ALA A 107 12.09 -10.35 -1.51
CA ALA A 107 13.45 -10.89 -1.62
C ALA A 107 14.09 -11.18 -0.24
N GLY A 108 13.76 -10.38 0.79
CA GLY A 108 14.27 -10.56 2.14
C GLY A 108 13.63 -11.69 2.94
N VAL A 109 12.45 -12.17 2.56
CA VAL A 109 11.69 -13.25 3.23
C VAL A 109 12.20 -14.65 2.87
N SER A 110 13.16 -14.77 1.94
CA SER A 110 13.74 -16.05 1.48
C SER A 110 15.07 -16.43 2.18
N LYS A 111 15.33 -15.96 3.41
CA LYS A 111 16.48 -16.41 4.22
C LYS A 111 16.04 -17.06 5.52
#